data_AF-A0A397EY50-F1
#
_entry.id   AF-A0A397EY50-F1
#
_cell.length_a   1.000
_cell.length_b   1.000
_cell.length_c   1.000
_cell.angle_alpha   90.00
_cell.angle_beta   90.00
_cell.angle_gamma   90.00
#
_symmetry.space_group_name_H-M   'P 1'
#
loop_
_entity.id
_entity.type
_entity.pdbx_description
1 polymer ?
#
loop_
_entity_poly.entity_id
_entity_poly.type
_entity_poly.pdbx_seq_one_letter_code
_entity_poly.pdbx_strand_id
1 'polypeptide(L)'
;MKHTPAFVSSVECWSLLSWIESHAVTSSAAIPCAIVAVELYSGPPSHIASSSPIMHVIVAIGHDVMTHCQSVPSPRHIPDLVRSYFELVQRALVFCPSSIVSDAEFPPILHLAIACLMDLNQREALRAVVVCVNHVVAKREAPPLVQFQSIVDTVLTAQLTPLWVAIMTLLTSTGPTTVLPTVSHLAFGLLTAFGNDMHMAAVADAMLSQHHLFESTPLYTTNYEERKFTAFVKDFAKVCRKELPVEHLVDHFVALQDK
;
A
#
# COMPACT_ATOMS: atom_id res chain seq x y z
N MET A 1 14.64 0.62 -30.77
CA MET A 1 15.03 -0.56 -29.98
C MET A 1 15.76 -0.07 -28.74
N LYS A 2 15.17 -0.20 -27.54
CA LYS A 2 15.92 0.05 -26.29
C LYS A 2 16.87 -1.13 -26.13
N HIS A 3 18.18 -0.87 -26.16
CA HIS A 3 19.17 -1.85 -25.75
C HIS A 3 18.98 -2.11 -24.26
N THR A 4 18.28 -3.18 -23.90
CA THR A 4 18.38 -3.72 -22.55
C THR A 4 19.83 -4.16 -22.38
N PRO A 5 20.59 -3.63 -21.41
CA PRO A 5 21.93 -4.12 -21.16
C PRO A 5 21.80 -5.60 -20.79
N ALA A 6 22.20 -6.48 -21.70
CA ALA A 6 22.37 -7.89 -21.37
C ALA A 6 23.52 -7.95 -20.37
N PHE A 7 23.33 -8.62 -19.23
CA PHE A 7 24.47 -9.05 -18.43
C PHE A 7 25.50 -9.72 -19.34
N VAL A 8 26.78 -9.40 -19.15
CA VAL A 8 27.87 -9.88 -20.00
C VAL A 8 27.95 -11.42 -19.95
N SER A 9 27.47 -12.04 -18.85
CA SER A 9 27.20 -13.48 -18.76
C SER A 9 26.05 -13.82 -17.78
N SER A 10 25.46 -15.02 -17.91
CA SER A 10 24.47 -15.55 -16.95
C SER A 10 25.05 -15.71 -15.53
N VAL A 11 26.34 -15.99 -15.40
CA VAL A 11 27.03 -16.22 -14.13
C VAL A 11 27.11 -14.94 -13.27
N GLU A 12 27.37 -13.80 -13.89
CA GLU A 12 27.38 -12.49 -13.20
C GLU A 12 26.00 -12.14 -12.67
N CYS A 13 24.95 -12.40 -13.46
CA CYS A 13 23.56 -12.22 -13.03
C CYS A 13 23.24 -13.07 -11.79
N TRP A 14 23.55 -14.37 -11.84
CA TRP A 14 23.33 -15.28 -10.70
C TRP A 14 24.13 -14.88 -9.45
N SER A 15 25.37 -14.43 -9.63
CA SER A 15 26.22 -13.99 -8.52
C SER A 15 25.67 -12.72 -7.87
N LEU A 16 25.19 -11.77 -8.66
CA LEU A 16 24.53 -10.56 -8.17
C LEU A 16 23.25 -10.90 -7.41
N LEU A 17 22.40 -11.75 -7.99
CA LEU A 17 21.14 -12.18 -7.39
C LEU A 17 21.36 -12.90 -6.06
N SER A 18 22.35 -13.80 -5.98
CA SER A 18 22.73 -14.48 -4.75
C SER A 18 23.27 -13.53 -3.69
N TRP A 19 24.06 -12.53 -4.09
CA TRP A 19 24.54 -11.49 -3.18
C TRP A 19 23.38 -10.64 -2.63
N ILE A 20 22.45 -10.24 -3.49
CA ILE A 20 21.24 -9.48 -3.09
C ILE A 20 20.45 -10.27 -2.04
N GLU A 21 20.14 -11.54 -2.34
CA GLU A 21 19.36 -12.41 -1.46
C GLU A 21 20.01 -12.51 -0.08
N SER A 22 21.31 -12.85 -0.02
CA SER A 22 22.05 -12.99 1.24
C SER A 22 22.23 -11.71 2.07
N HIS A 23 22.02 -10.53 1.47
CA HIS A 23 22.25 -9.24 2.13
C HIS A 23 20.99 -8.37 2.25
N ALA A 24 19.83 -8.87 1.85
CA ALA A 24 18.59 -8.08 1.76
C ALA A 24 18.20 -7.38 3.07
N VAL A 25 18.41 -8.05 4.20
CA VAL A 25 18.09 -7.54 5.54
C VAL A 25 19.27 -6.80 6.18
N THR A 26 20.50 -7.23 5.88
CA THR A 26 21.71 -6.74 6.56
C THR A 26 22.35 -5.53 5.87
N SER A 27 22.01 -5.27 4.61
CA SER A 27 22.55 -4.18 3.81
C SER A 27 21.44 -3.34 3.19
N SER A 28 21.46 -2.03 3.47
CA SER A 28 20.49 -1.07 2.91
C SER A 28 20.58 -0.92 1.38
N ALA A 29 21.64 -1.43 0.74
CA ALA A 29 21.83 -1.34 -0.70
C ALA A 29 21.30 -2.56 -1.47
N ALA A 30 21.08 -3.69 -0.80
CA ALA A 30 20.72 -4.95 -1.48
C ALA A 30 19.34 -4.89 -2.15
N ILE A 31 18.32 -4.40 -1.44
CA ILE A 31 16.96 -4.28 -1.99
C ILE A 31 16.89 -3.27 -3.16
N PRO A 32 17.51 -2.08 -3.10
CA PRO A 32 17.63 -1.20 -4.27
C PRO A 32 18.27 -1.88 -5.50
N CYS A 33 19.29 -2.73 -5.31
CA CYS A 33 19.84 -3.52 -6.42
C CYS A 33 18.81 -4.53 -6.97
N ALA A 34 17.99 -5.14 -6.12
CA ALA A 34 16.89 -6.01 -6.54
C ALA A 34 15.88 -5.23 -7.40
N ILE A 35 15.50 -4.01 -7.00
CA ILE A 35 14.60 -3.13 -7.77
C ILE A 35 15.12 -2.91 -9.19
N VAL A 36 16.40 -2.56 -9.33
CA VAL A 36 17.02 -2.38 -10.64
C VAL A 36 16.98 -3.68 -11.46
N ALA A 37 17.23 -4.82 -10.84
CA ALA A 37 17.12 -6.11 -11.51
C ALA A 37 15.67 -6.40 -11.98
N VAL A 38 14.66 -6.09 -11.16
CA VAL A 38 13.25 -6.20 -11.55
C VAL A 38 12.96 -5.33 -12.77
N GLU A 39 13.39 -4.08 -12.77
CA GLU A 39 13.10 -3.13 -13.86
C GLU A 39 13.75 -3.51 -15.20
N LEU A 40 14.96 -4.06 -15.15
CA LEU A 40 15.74 -4.36 -16.35
C LEU A 40 15.36 -5.72 -16.96
N TYR A 41 15.02 -6.69 -16.12
CA TYR A 41 14.98 -8.09 -16.53
C TYR A 41 13.62 -8.78 -16.37
N SER A 42 12.67 -8.16 -15.65
CA SER A 42 11.28 -8.64 -15.71
C SER A 42 10.62 -8.02 -16.96
N GLY A 43 10.52 -8.83 -18.02
CA GLY A 43 9.91 -8.42 -19.28
C GLY A 43 8.39 -8.25 -19.18
N PRO A 44 7.73 -7.69 -20.21
CA PRO A 44 6.27 -7.65 -20.30
C PRO A 44 5.69 -9.06 -20.18
N PRO A 45 4.41 -9.19 -19.75
CA PRO A 45 3.73 -10.47 -19.49
C PRO A 45 3.41 -11.23 -20.79
N SER A 46 4.43 -11.55 -21.57
CA SER A 46 4.36 -12.46 -22.70
C SER A 46 5.02 -13.76 -22.29
N HIS A 47 4.17 -14.74 -21.95
CA HIS A 47 4.50 -16.14 -21.71
C HIS A 47 5.48 -16.43 -20.56
N ILE A 48 4.88 -16.72 -19.39
CA ILE A 48 5.26 -17.80 -18.46
C ILE A 48 6.74 -18.23 -18.57
N ALA A 49 7.61 -17.58 -17.82
CA ALA A 49 8.60 -18.31 -17.07
C ALA A 49 8.23 -18.12 -15.59
N SER A 50 7.36 -18.99 -15.10
CA SER A 50 7.04 -19.21 -13.67
C SER A 50 8.26 -19.62 -12.82
N SER A 51 9.48 -19.43 -13.35
CA SER A 51 10.77 -19.84 -12.82
C SER A 51 11.86 -18.83 -13.19
N SER A 52 11.52 -17.53 -13.28
CA SER A 52 12.55 -16.51 -13.44
C SER A 52 13.38 -16.40 -12.14
N PRO A 53 14.72 -16.40 -12.22
CA PRO A 53 15.61 -16.21 -11.06
C PRO A 53 15.26 -14.98 -10.22
N ILE A 54 14.73 -13.94 -10.88
CA ILE A 54 14.35 -12.69 -10.24
C ILE A 54 13.10 -12.87 -9.38
N MET A 55 12.13 -13.68 -9.83
CA MET A 55 10.94 -13.97 -9.02
C MET A 55 11.34 -14.73 -7.75
N HIS A 56 12.27 -15.68 -7.85
CA HIS A 56 12.80 -16.39 -6.69
C HIS A 56 13.41 -15.42 -5.68
N VAL A 57 14.26 -14.49 -6.15
CA VAL A 57 14.91 -13.50 -5.29
C VAL A 57 13.89 -12.55 -4.64
N ILE A 58 12.86 -12.09 -5.37
CA ILE A 58 11.80 -11.26 -4.79
C ILE A 58 11.09 -11.99 -3.65
N VAL A 59 10.73 -13.25 -3.86
CA VAL A 59 10.05 -14.08 -2.84
C VAL A 59 10.97 -14.33 -1.65
N ALA A 60 12.24 -14.70 -1.89
CA ALA A 60 13.23 -14.93 -0.84
C ALA A 60 13.46 -13.67 0.02
N ILE A 61 13.62 -12.49 -0.62
CA ILE A 61 13.68 -11.21 0.09
C ILE A 61 12.41 -10.99 0.93
N GLY A 62 11.22 -11.31 0.38
CA GLY A 62 9.97 -11.25 1.11
C GLY A 62 10.00 -12.09 2.38
N HIS A 63 10.40 -13.35 2.28
CA HIS A 63 10.50 -14.25 3.43
C HIS A 63 11.52 -13.78 4.48
N ASP A 64 12.68 -13.31 4.05
CA ASP A 64 13.72 -12.79 4.93
C ASP A 64 13.28 -11.52 5.66
N VAL A 65 12.64 -10.58 4.95
CA VAL A 65 12.08 -9.36 5.55
C VAL A 65 10.98 -9.70 6.54
N MET A 66 10.06 -10.60 6.20
CA MET A 66 8.98 -11.01 7.11
C MET A 66 9.55 -11.68 8.38
N THR A 67 10.55 -12.55 8.22
CA THR A 67 11.24 -13.20 9.34
C THR A 67 11.93 -12.16 10.22
N HIS A 68 12.61 -11.19 9.62
CA HIS A 68 13.25 -10.11 10.38
C HIS A 68 12.23 -9.22 11.10
N CYS A 69 11.11 -8.88 10.46
CA CYS A 69 10.00 -8.14 11.07
C CYS A 69 9.45 -8.84 12.32
N GLN A 70 9.41 -10.18 12.34
CA GLN A 70 9.00 -10.96 13.52
C GLN A 70 10.04 -10.92 14.65
N SER A 71 11.30 -10.68 14.33
CA SER A 71 12.40 -10.59 15.31
C SER A 71 12.51 -9.23 16.01
N VAL A 72 11.86 -8.19 15.46
CA VAL A 72 11.87 -6.84 16.02
C VAL A 72 10.53 -6.51 16.69
N PRO A 73 10.50 -5.64 17.72
CA PRO A 73 9.25 -5.33 18.44
C PRO A 73 8.20 -4.61 17.60
N SER A 74 8.63 -3.90 16.55
CA SER A 74 7.73 -3.14 15.67
C SER A 74 8.46 -2.67 14.39
N PRO A 75 7.74 -2.47 13.27
CA PRO A 75 8.26 -1.89 12.03
C PRO A 75 8.97 -0.53 12.21
N ARG A 76 8.62 0.23 13.26
CA ARG A 76 9.23 1.54 13.56
C ARG A 76 10.73 1.47 13.85
N HIS A 77 11.25 0.28 14.20
CA HIS A 77 12.67 0.07 14.51
C HIS A 77 13.52 -0.18 13.26
N ILE A 78 12.89 -0.47 12.13
CA ILE A 78 13.55 -0.82 10.86
C ILE A 78 12.94 -0.06 9.67
N PRO A 79 12.73 1.26 9.78
CA PRO A 79 11.95 2.01 8.78
C PRO A 79 12.58 2.00 7.39
N ASP A 80 13.92 1.98 7.30
CA ASP A 80 14.61 1.97 6.01
C ASP A 80 14.46 0.63 5.29
N LEU A 81 14.51 -0.49 6.02
CA LEU A 81 14.24 -1.82 5.46
C LEU A 81 12.79 -1.92 4.96
N VAL A 82 11.83 -1.48 5.78
CA VAL A 82 10.42 -1.44 5.40
C VAL A 82 10.21 -0.59 4.16
N ARG A 83 10.81 0.60 4.11
CA ARG A 83 10.75 1.48 2.94
C ARG A 83 11.24 0.76 1.69
N SER A 84 12.47 0.25 1.70
CA SER A 84 13.06 -0.40 0.54
C SER A 84 12.26 -1.64 0.12
N TYR A 85 11.75 -2.42 1.09
CA TYR A 85 10.91 -3.57 0.80
C TYR A 85 9.61 -3.18 0.09
N PHE A 86 8.88 -2.16 0.57
CA PHE A 86 7.64 -1.72 -0.09
C PHE A 86 7.90 -1.03 -1.44
N GLU A 87 9.05 -0.38 -1.64
CA GLU A 87 9.49 0.09 -2.96
C GLU A 87 9.74 -1.10 -3.92
N LEU A 88 10.34 -2.20 -3.44
CA LEU A 88 10.50 -3.45 -4.20
C LEU A 88 9.16 -4.09 -4.53
N VAL A 89 8.27 -4.25 -3.55
CA VAL A 89 6.93 -4.82 -3.77
C VAL A 89 6.16 -4.00 -4.80
N GLN A 90 6.18 -2.67 -4.70
CA GLN A 90 5.55 -1.79 -5.69
C GLN A 90 6.11 -2.04 -7.10
N ARG A 91 7.43 -2.20 -7.23
CA ARG A 91 8.06 -2.45 -8.53
C ARG A 91 7.73 -3.85 -9.07
N ALA A 92 7.72 -4.85 -8.20
CA ALA A 92 7.34 -6.21 -8.55
C ALA A 92 5.88 -6.28 -9.02
N LEU A 93 4.95 -5.56 -8.38
CA LEU A 93 3.56 -5.45 -8.83
C LEU A 93 3.43 -4.88 -10.24
N VAL A 94 4.34 -4.00 -10.67
CA VAL A 94 4.33 -3.40 -12.01
C VAL A 94 4.89 -4.34 -13.07
N PHE A 95 6.00 -5.04 -12.80
CA PHE A 95 6.72 -5.79 -13.83
C PHE A 95 6.59 -7.31 -13.74
N CYS A 96 6.41 -7.87 -12.55
CA CYS A 96 6.28 -9.32 -12.32
C CYS A 96 5.30 -9.62 -11.19
N PRO A 97 4.02 -9.21 -11.32
CA PRO A 97 3.03 -9.29 -10.25
C PRO A 97 2.81 -10.71 -9.71
N SER A 98 3.06 -11.77 -10.49
CA SER A 98 2.97 -13.16 -10.04
C SER A 98 3.96 -13.53 -8.92
N SER A 99 5.02 -12.75 -8.70
CA SER A 99 5.95 -12.93 -7.57
C SER A 99 5.39 -12.44 -6.24
N ILE A 100 4.37 -11.58 -6.28
CA ILE A 100 3.77 -10.93 -5.11
C ILE A 100 2.33 -11.40 -4.90
N VAL A 101 1.55 -11.49 -5.98
CA VAL A 101 0.11 -11.75 -5.93
C VAL A 101 -0.14 -13.25 -6.06
N SER A 102 0.09 -13.95 -4.96
CA SER A 102 -0.25 -15.36 -4.76
C SER A 102 -0.88 -15.54 -3.37
N ASP A 103 -1.55 -16.67 -3.14
CA ASP A 103 -2.16 -16.98 -1.84
C ASP A 103 -1.15 -17.06 -0.70
N ALA A 104 0.12 -17.38 -1.00
CA ALA A 104 1.19 -17.49 -0.01
C ALA A 104 1.85 -16.14 0.30
N GLU A 105 2.07 -15.30 -0.71
CA GLU A 105 2.90 -14.11 -0.58
C GLU A 105 2.09 -12.85 -0.28
N PHE A 106 0.90 -12.70 -0.86
CA PHE A 106 0.14 -11.45 -0.78
C PHE A 106 -0.45 -11.16 0.62
N PRO A 107 -1.06 -12.12 1.34
CA PRO A 107 -1.64 -11.84 2.65
C PRO A 107 -0.61 -11.34 3.69
N PRO A 108 0.57 -11.96 3.87
CA PRO A 108 1.59 -11.45 4.77
C PRO A 108 2.06 -10.03 4.43
N ILE A 109 2.17 -9.70 3.14
CA ILE A 109 2.53 -8.36 2.66
C ILE A 109 1.49 -7.34 3.09
N LEU A 110 0.20 -7.65 2.93
CA LEU A 110 -0.88 -6.76 3.35
C LEU A 110 -0.93 -6.62 4.89
N HIS A 111 -0.72 -7.70 5.65
CA HIS A 111 -0.62 -7.64 7.11
C HIS A 111 0.52 -6.74 7.58
N LEU A 112 1.69 -6.87 6.97
CA LEU A 112 2.83 -5.99 7.25
C LEU A 112 2.50 -4.53 6.88
N ALA A 113 1.82 -4.29 5.76
CA ALA A 113 1.40 -2.95 5.35
C ALA A 113 0.49 -2.31 6.39
N ILE A 114 -0.50 -3.05 6.90
CA ILE A 114 -1.41 -2.57 7.95
C ILE A 114 -0.65 -2.25 9.24
N ALA A 115 0.25 -3.13 9.67
CA ALA A 115 1.10 -2.89 10.84
C ALA A 115 1.96 -1.62 10.66
N CYS A 116 2.49 -1.42 9.46
CA CYS A 116 3.25 -0.22 9.09
C CYS A 116 2.38 1.05 9.11
N LEU A 117 1.16 1.00 8.58
CA LEU A 117 0.22 2.13 8.60
C LEU A 117 -0.19 2.51 10.02
N MET A 118 -0.29 1.54 10.94
CA MET A 118 -0.62 1.80 12.33
C MET A 118 0.52 2.44 13.12
N ASP A 119 1.78 2.08 12.83
CA ASP A 119 2.88 2.31 13.76
C ASP A 119 4.09 3.07 13.21
N LEU A 120 4.19 3.25 11.88
CA LEU A 120 5.28 4.05 11.29
C LEU A 120 5.01 5.55 11.45
N ASN A 121 6.02 6.25 11.97
CA ASN A 121 6.08 7.71 11.98
C ASN A 121 7.11 8.27 10.97
N GLN A 122 7.97 7.42 10.38
CA GLN A 122 8.99 7.83 9.43
C GLN A 122 8.35 8.09 8.06
N ARG A 123 8.43 9.35 7.60
CA ARG A 123 7.68 9.87 6.44
C ARG A 123 7.89 9.05 5.18
N GLU A 124 9.13 8.72 4.84
CA GLU A 124 9.45 8.07 3.56
C GLU A 124 9.02 6.59 3.55
N ALA A 125 9.24 5.86 4.65
CA ALA A 125 8.77 4.49 4.82
C ALA A 125 7.24 4.41 4.76
N LEU A 126 6.55 5.29 5.52
CA LEU A 126 5.10 5.35 5.49
C LEU A 126 4.58 5.68 4.08
N ARG A 127 5.22 6.62 3.38
CA ARG A 127 4.85 6.95 2.00
C ARG A 127 5.01 5.75 1.06
N ALA A 128 6.11 5.00 1.15
CA ALA A 128 6.32 3.80 0.34
C ALA A 128 5.20 2.76 0.55
N VAL A 129 4.81 2.52 1.80
CA VAL A 129 3.70 1.62 2.16
C VAL A 129 2.39 2.11 1.55
N VAL A 130 2.02 3.38 1.77
CA VAL A 130 0.75 3.95 1.27
C VAL A 130 0.70 3.94 -0.26
N VAL A 131 1.82 4.22 -0.94
CA VAL A 131 1.91 4.17 -2.40
C VAL A 131 1.74 2.73 -2.91
N CYS A 132 2.33 1.75 -2.24
CA CYS A 132 2.17 0.34 -2.60
C CYS A 132 0.71 -0.11 -2.47
N VAL A 133 0.05 0.16 -1.33
CA VAL A 133 -1.36 -0.22 -1.13
C VAL A 133 -2.29 0.51 -2.11
N ASN A 134 -2.05 1.81 -2.36
CA ASN A 134 -2.77 2.55 -3.40
C ASN A 134 -2.64 1.89 -4.77
N HIS A 135 -1.43 1.44 -5.13
CA HIS A 135 -1.20 0.77 -6.41
C HIS A 135 -2.06 -0.49 -6.54
N VAL A 136 -2.10 -1.32 -5.50
CA VAL A 136 -2.96 -2.51 -5.44
C VAL A 136 -4.42 -2.15 -5.66
N VAL A 137 -4.96 -1.22 -4.85
CA VAL A 137 -6.39 -0.85 -4.90
C VAL A 137 -6.76 -0.24 -6.26
N ALA A 138 -5.92 0.66 -6.79
CA ALA A 138 -6.18 1.37 -8.03
C ALA A 138 -5.99 0.50 -9.29
N LYS A 139 -5.14 -0.53 -9.22
CA LYS A 139 -4.85 -1.41 -10.37
C LYS A 139 -5.56 -2.76 -10.31
N ARG A 140 -6.31 -3.09 -9.25
CA ARG A 140 -7.02 -4.38 -9.13
C ARG A 140 -7.89 -4.74 -10.35
N GLU A 141 -8.54 -3.76 -10.97
CA GLU A 141 -9.42 -3.92 -12.15
C GLU A 141 -8.72 -3.59 -13.49
N ALA A 142 -7.42 -3.29 -13.47
CA ALA A 142 -6.67 -2.86 -14.64
C ALA A 142 -5.33 -3.62 -14.77
N PRO A 143 -4.70 -3.61 -15.96
CA PRO A 143 -3.34 -4.13 -16.07
C PRO A 143 -2.37 -3.38 -15.12
N PRO A 144 -1.44 -4.10 -14.47
CA PRO A 144 -1.15 -5.53 -14.65
C PRO A 144 -1.88 -6.48 -13.69
N LEU A 145 -2.71 -5.98 -12.75
CA LEU A 145 -3.26 -6.79 -11.66
C LEU A 145 -4.63 -7.44 -11.96
N VAL A 146 -5.31 -7.04 -13.04
CA VAL A 146 -6.63 -7.57 -13.42
C VAL A 146 -6.72 -9.11 -13.45
N GLN A 147 -5.64 -9.79 -13.83
CA GLN A 147 -5.58 -11.26 -13.86
C GLN A 147 -5.48 -11.93 -12.48
N PHE A 148 -5.16 -11.16 -11.44
CA PHE A 148 -5.09 -11.61 -10.05
C PHE A 148 -6.20 -11.01 -9.18
N GLN A 149 -7.20 -10.38 -9.80
CA GLN A 149 -8.25 -9.63 -9.12
C GLN A 149 -8.92 -10.47 -8.01
N SER A 150 -9.20 -11.76 -8.26
CA SER A 150 -9.84 -12.63 -7.27
C SER A 150 -9.04 -12.76 -5.97
N ILE A 151 -7.71 -12.93 -6.05
CA ILE A 151 -6.82 -13.01 -4.90
C ILE A 151 -6.77 -11.66 -4.19
N VAL A 152 -6.59 -10.59 -4.96
CA VAL A 152 -6.51 -9.21 -4.43
C VAL A 152 -7.78 -8.86 -3.66
N ASP A 153 -8.94 -9.05 -4.25
CA ASP A 153 -10.24 -8.72 -3.66
C ASP A 153 -10.51 -9.59 -2.42
N THR A 154 -10.22 -10.91 -2.48
CA THR A 154 -10.41 -11.81 -1.34
C THR A 154 -9.58 -11.36 -0.12
N VAL A 155 -8.31 -11.03 -0.34
CA VAL A 155 -7.37 -10.65 0.72
C VAL A 155 -7.70 -9.24 1.25
N LEU A 156 -8.04 -8.29 0.37
CA LEU A 156 -8.46 -6.94 0.79
C LEU A 156 -9.75 -6.96 1.59
N THR A 157 -10.77 -7.69 1.13
CA THR A 157 -12.05 -7.80 1.85
C THR A 157 -11.86 -8.43 3.23
N ALA A 158 -11.01 -9.46 3.35
CA ALA A 158 -10.68 -10.08 4.64
C ALA A 158 -9.95 -9.13 5.62
N GLN A 159 -9.29 -8.09 5.12
CA GLN A 159 -8.51 -7.13 5.90
C GLN A 159 -9.09 -5.70 5.87
N LEU A 160 -10.33 -5.54 5.38
CA LEU A 160 -10.91 -4.23 5.12
C LEU A 160 -11.07 -3.41 6.39
N THR A 161 -11.56 -4.01 7.47
CA THR A 161 -11.71 -3.36 8.78
C THR A 161 -10.37 -2.90 9.38
N PRO A 162 -9.34 -3.76 9.58
CA PRO A 162 -8.07 -3.30 10.14
C PRO A 162 -7.34 -2.31 9.24
N LEU A 163 -7.42 -2.46 7.92
CA LEU A 163 -6.87 -1.50 6.96
C LEU A 163 -7.52 -0.12 7.11
N TRP A 164 -8.85 -0.09 7.23
CA TRP A 164 -9.58 1.16 7.40
C TRP A 164 -9.27 1.86 8.73
N VAL A 165 -9.20 1.10 9.83
CA VAL A 165 -8.79 1.62 11.14
C VAL A 165 -7.40 2.25 11.05
N ALA A 166 -6.45 1.63 10.33
CA ALA A 166 -5.12 2.18 10.14
C ALA A 166 -5.12 3.49 9.35
N ILE A 167 -5.84 3.54 8.23
CA ILE A 167 -6.00 4.74 7.41
C ILE A 167 -6.58 5.89 8.24
N MET A 168 -7.63 5.62 9.00
CA MET A 168 -8.26 6.66 9.78
C MET A 168 -7.42 7.11 10.97
N THR A 169 -6.69 6.19 11.61
CA THR A 169 -5.72 6.55 12.66
C THR A 169 -4.67 7.52 12.11
N LEU A 170 -4.15 7.25 10.90
CA LEU A 170 -3.21 8.15 10.22
C LEU A 170 -3.82 9.51 9.90
N LEU A 171 -5.04 9.55 9.37
CA LEU A 171 -5.71 10.80 9.04
C LEU A 171 -5.95 11.65 10.30
N THR A 172 -6.47 11.04 11.35
CA THR A 172 -6.97 11.74 12.54
C THR A 172 -5.91 12.06 13.59
N SER A 173 -4.84 11.27 13.72
CA SER A 173 -3.97 11.35 14.91
C SER A 173 -2.47 11.27 14.64
N THR A 174 -2.00 10.28 13.87
CA THR A 174 -0.56 9.95 13.82
C THR A 174 0.14 10.33 12.51
N GLY A 175 -0.59 10.59 11.43
CA GLY A 175 -0.02 10.74 10.09
C GLY A 175 0.70 12.08 9.86
N PRO A 176 1.90 12.11 9.26
CA PRO A 176 2.54 13.33 8.81
C PRO A 176 1.67 14.05 7.76
N THR A 177 1.51 15.37 7.89
CA THR A 177 0.64 16.18 7.00
C THR A 177 0.99 16.06 5.52
N THR A 178 2.26 15.80 5.21
CA THR A 178 2.76 15.60 3.83
C THR A 178 2.30 14.30 3.18
N VAL A 179 1.91 13.29 3.98
CA VAL A 179 1.46 11.97 3.48
C VAL A 179 -0.09 11.92 3.42
N LEU A 180 -0.78 12.84 4.10
CA LEU A 180 -2.25 12.90 4.12
C LEU A 180 -2.90 12.85 2.74
N PRO A 181 -2.43 13.57 1.70
CA PRO A 181 -3.05 13.47 0.37
C PRO A 181 -3.02 12.05 -0.19
N THR A 182 -1.93 11.32 0.03
CA THR A 182 -1.76 9.93 -0.42
C THR A 182 -2.63 8.97 0.38
N VAL A 183 -2.83 9.23 1.68
CA VAL A 183 -3.73 8.46 2.55
C VAL A 183 -5.20 8.74 2.21
N SER A 184 -5.56 9.99 1.91
CA SER A 184 -6.89 10.36 1.41
C SER A 184 -7.22 9.66 0.10
N HIS A 185 -6.26 9.59 -0.83
CA HIS A 185 -6.44 8.85 -2.07
C HIS A 185 -6.71 7.36 -1.82
N LEU A 186 -5.99 6.76 -0.87
CA LEU A 186 -6.21 5.36 -0.47
C LEU A 186 -7.61 5.16 0.13
N ALA A 187 -8.02 6.04 1.03
CA ALA A 187 -9.35 6.00 1.64
C ALA A 187 -10.46 6.10 0.57
N PHE A 188 -10.29 7.02 -0.39
CA PHE A 188 -11.23 7.17 -1.51
C PHE A 188 -11.29 5.91 -2.38
N GLY A 189 -10.13 5.36 -2.75
CA GLY A 189 -10.04 4.15 -3.55
C GLY A 189 -10.72 2.95 -2.90
N LEU A 190 -10.53 2.76 -1.59
CA LEU A 190 -11.18 1.68 -0.83
C LEU A 190 -12.69 1.87 -0.73
N LEU A 191 -13.18 3.08 -0.46
CA LEU A 191 -14.62 3.35 -0.43
C LEU A 191 -15.27 3.15 -1.79
N THR A 192 -14.57 3.51 -2.87
CA THR A 192 -15.08 3.33 -4.23
C THR A 192 -15.14 1.85 -4.60
N ALA A 193 -14.14 1.08 -4.16
CA ALA A 193 -14.02 -0.35 -4.46
C ALA A 193 -14.93 -1.24 -3.61
N PHE A 194 -14.99 -0.97 -2.31
CA PHE A 194 -15.55 -1.86 -1.30
C PHE A 194 -16.56 -1.15 -0.38
N GLY A 195 -17.00 0.06 -0.72
CA GLY A 195 -17.89 0.85 0.15
C GLY A 195 -19.20 0.14 0.51
N ASN A 196 -19.71 -0.75 -0.35
CA ASN A 196 -20.89 -1.56 -0.06
C ASN A 196 -20.60 -2.69 0.94
N ASP A 197 -19.38 -3.23 0.94
CA ASP A 197 -18.94 -4.32 1.81
C ASP A 197 -18.35 -3.79 3.14
N MET A 198 -18.05 -2.50 3.21
CA MET A 198 -17.61 -1.83 4.41
C MET A 198 -18.75 -1.68 5.42
N HIS A 199 -18.70 -2.45 6.51
CA HIS A 199 -19.51 -2.17 7.69
C HIS A 199 -19.03 -0.90 8.39
N MET A 200 -19.52 0.25 7.92
CA MET A 200 -19.23 1.57 8.49
C MET A 200 -19.55 1.67 9.98
N ALA A 201 -20.51 0.88 10.49
CA ALA A 201 -20.81 0.77 11.91
C ALA A 201 -19.62 0.20 12.73
N ALA A 202 -19.01 -0.91 12.29
CA ALA A 202 -17.86 -1.51 12.98
C ALA A 202 -16.61 -0.62 12.92
N VAL A 203 -16.45 0.09 11.81
CA VAL A 203 -15.42 1.12 11.62
C VAL A 203 -15.64 2.29 12.57
N ALA A 204 -16.86 2.79 12.66
CA ALA A 204 -17.17 3.94 13.48
C ALA A 204 -17.12 3.59 14.97
N ASP A 205 -17.47 2.34 15.34
CA ASP A 205 -17.29 1.76 16.68
C ASP A 205 -15.80 1.60 17.02
N ALA A 206 -14.92 1.35 16.04
CA ALA A 206 -13.48 1.36 16.27
C ALA A 206 -12.91 2.78 16.43
N MET A 207 -13.65 3.81 15.98
CA MET A 207 -13.26 5.21 15.96
C MET A 207 -13.95 6.06 17.05
N LEU A 208 -14.38 5.42 18.15
CA LEU A 208 -15.11 5.97 19.30
C LEU A 208 -14.95 7.50 19.51
N SER A 209 -15.83 8.26 18.85
CA SER A 209 -16.23 9.66 19.14
C SER A 209 -16.89 10.38 17.94
N GLN A 210 -16.82 9.83 16.71
CA GLN A 210 -17.15 10.58 15.49
C GLN A 210 -18.19 9.91 14.55
N HIS A 211 -19.05 9.02 15.07
CA HIS A 211 -20.03 8.24 14.30
C HIS A 211 -20.81 9.04 13.23
N HIS A 212 -21.30 10.23 13.59
CA HIS A 212 -22.14 11.06 12.71
C HIS A 212 -21.40 11.63 11.49
N LEU A 213 -20.08 11.79 11.55
CA LEU A 213 -19.27 12.27 10.41
C LEU A 213 -18.98 11.16 9.39
N PHE A 214 -19.08 9.89 9.82
CA PHE A 214 -18.80 8.73 8.98
C PHE A 214 -20.01 8.31 8.14
N GLU A 215 -21.24 8.50 8.63
CA GLU A 215 -22.48 8.17 7.91
C GLU A 215 -22.63 8.94 6.59
N SER A 216 -22.03 10.13 6.48
CA SER A 216 -22.06 10.99 5.29
C SER A 216 -20.94 10.71 4.28
N THR A 217 -19.95 9.89 4.63
CA THR A 217 -18.79 9.57 3.77
C THR A 217 -19.19 8.85 2.46
N PRO A 218 -20.17 7.93 2.45
CA PRO A 218 -20.65 7.26 1.23
C PRO A 218 -21.26 8.21 0.17
N LEU A 219 -21.69 9.43 0.54
CA LEU A 219 -22.28 10.39 -0.40
C LEU A 219 -21.26 11.00 -1.37
N TYR A 220 -19.98 11.01 -1.01
CA TYR A 220 -18.91 11.56 -1.87
C TYR A 220 -18.38 10.56 -2.89
N THR A 221 -18.59 9.26 -2.68
CA THR A 221 -18.05 8.20 -3.54
C THR A 221 -18.98 7.83 -4.68
N THR A 222 -20.29 8.02 -4.50
CA THR A 222 -21.30 7.76 -5.55
C THR A 222 -21.22 8.72 -6.75
N ASN A 223 -20.65 9.92 -6.56
CA ASN A 223 -20.49 10.93 -7.62
C ASN A 223 -19.06 11.04 -8.16
N TYR A 224 -18.14 10.14 -7.80
CA TYR A 224 -16.72 10.20 -8.18
C TYR A 224 -16.04 11.55 -7.87
N GLU A 225 -16.47 12.25 -6.82
CA GLU A 225 -15.97 13.58 -6.49
C GLU A 225 -14.70 13.49 -5.62
N GLU A 226 -13.66 12.81 -6.12
CA GLU A 226 -12.39 12.59 -5.40
C GLU A 226 -11.80 13.89 -4.84
N ARG A 227 -11.91 14.99 -5.61
CA ARG A 227 -11.46 16.31 -5.17
C ARG A 227 -12.21 16.81 -3.93
N LYS A 228 -13.53 16.59 -3.87
CA LYS A 228 -14.34 16.99 -2.71
C LYS A 228 -14.09 16.07 -1.52
N PHE A 229 -13.98 14.76 -1.77
CA PHE A 229 -13.60 13.81 -0.73
C PHE A 229 -12.24 14.16 -0.11
N THR A 230 -11.24 14.48 -0.94
CA THR A 230 -9.91 14.88 -0.47
C THR A 230 -9.96 16.17 0.33
N ALA A 231 -10.76 17.15 -0.08
CA ALA A 231 -10.97 18.38 0.67
C ALA A 231 -11.63 18.11 2.04
N PHE A 232 -12.72 17.32 2.05
CA PHE A 232 -13.40 16.89 3.27
C PHE A 232 -12.46 16.15 4.23
N VAL A 233 -11.72 15.13 3.76
CA VAL A 233 -10.79 14.36 4.60
C VAL A 233 -9.68 15.24 5.16
N LYS A 234 -9.21 16.22 4.40
CA LYS A 234 -8.21 17.18 4.87
C LYS A 234 -8.75 18.04 6.00
N ASP A 235 -9.96 18.59 5.86
CA ASP A 235 -10.57 19.42 6.89
C ASP A 235 -10.96 18.57 8.11
N PHE A 236 -11.46 17.35 7.89
CA PHE A 236 -11.74 16.37 8.94
C PHE A 236 -10.49 16.01 9.75
N ALA A 237 -9.36 15.73 9.09
CA ALA A 237 -8.08 15.49 9.74
C ALA A 237 -7.67 16.67 10.62
N LYS A 238 -7.82 17.90 10.13
CA LYS A 238 -7.52 19.12 10.92
C LYS A 238 -8.44 19.27 12.13
N VAL A 239 -9.74 18.98 11.99
CA VAL A 239 -10.69 19.01 13.10
C VAL A 239 -10.30 18.00 14.18
N CYS A 240 -9.97 16.77 13.78
CA CYS A 240 -9.52 15.73 14.71
C CYS A 240 -8.25 16.13 15.46
N ARG A 241 -7.33 16.83 14.78
CA ARG A 241 -6.08 17.35 15.34
C ARG A 241 -6.25 18.65 16.12
N LYS A 242 -7.49 19.14 16.27
CA LYS A 242 -7.84 20.42 16.93
C LYS A 242 -7.17 21.64 16.26
N GLU A 243 -6.89 21.55 14.96
CA GLU A 243 -6.34 22.63 14.14
C GLU A 243 -7.46 23.49 13.50
N LEU A 244 -8.70 22.98 13.49
CA LEU A 244 -9.87 23.59 12.85
C LEU A 244 -11.13 23.31 13.70
N PRO A 245 -12.10 24.25 13.83
CA PRO A 245 -13.37 23.96 14.51
C PRO A 245 -14.28 23.05 13.68
N VAL A 246 -15.12 22.27 14.37
CA VAL A 246 -16.06 21.28 13.78
C VAL A 246 -17.04 21.92 12.78
N GLU A 247 -17.38 23.19 12.97
CA GLU A 247 -18.31 23.95 12.12
C GLU A 247 -17.91 23.95 10.63
N HIS A 248 -16.61 23.90 10.32
CA HIS A 248 -16.14 23.80 8.93
C HIS A 248 -16.50 22.49 8.22
N LEU A 249 -16.85 21.44 8.96
CA LEU A 249 -17.36 20.20 8.36
C LEU A 249 -18.82 20.34 7.96
N VAL A 250 -19.57 21.25 8.59
CA VAL A 250 -20.99 21.50 8.28
C VAL A 250 -21.14 22.08 6.87
N ASP A 251 -20.21 22.93 6.42
CA ASP A 251 -20.19 23.48 5.06
C ASP A 251 -20.14 22.40 3.98
N HIS A 252 -19.43 21.30 4.25
CA HIS A 252 -19.33 20.15 3.35
C HIS A 252 -20.66 19.38 3.24
N PHE A 253 -21.47 19.35 4.31
CA PHE A 253 -22.76 18.67 4.35
C PHE A 253 -23.92 19.51 3.78
N VAL A 254 -23.91 20.82 4.01
CA VAL A 254 -24.91 21.73 3.41
C VAL A 254 -24.77 21.72 1.88
N ALA A 255 -23.54 21.72 1.36
CA ALA A 255 -23.27 21.64 -0.08
C ALA A 255 -23.73 20.32 -0.75
N LEU A 256 -24.02 19.28 0.03
CA LEU A 256 -24.54 18.00 -0.47
C LEU A 256 -26.07 17.95 -0.51
N GLN A 257 -26.78 18.73 0.32
CA GLN A 257 -28.25 18.71 0.39
C GLN A 257 -28.94 19.56 -0.69
N ASP A 258 -28.21 20.48 -1.32
CA ASP A 258 -28.72 21.33 -2.41
C ASP A 258 -28.64 20.67 -3.82
N LYS A 259 -28.48 19.35 -3.89
CA LYS A 259 -28.47 18.56 -5.13
C LYS A 259 -29.42 17.37 -5.04
#